data_AF-A0A142JNH1-F1
#
_entry.id   AF-A0A142JNH1-F1
#
_cell.length_a   1.000
_cell.length_b   1.000
_cell.length_c   1.000
_cell.angle_alpha   90.00
_cell.angle_beta   90.00
_cell.angle_gamma   90.00
#
_symmetry.space_group_name_H-M   'P 1'
#
loop_
_entity.id
_entity.type
_entity.pdbx_description
1 polymer ?
#
loop_
_entity_poly.entity_id
_entity_poly.type
_entity_poly.pdbx_seq_one_letter_code
_entity_poly.pdbx_strand_id
1 'polypeptide(L)'
;MKTQISIPVDSDLFLTLADFLRSNRDPRNPVLVVSEAIEYWLDNASWKPELLTESSTRGYQWKSLFLPEGTEIRMQYKGVYSYAKVEGDEIIYNGKSISPGSLANTIAGTSRNAWRDLWIKRPDEKEWRLADECRNEAGAAE
;
A
#
# COMPACT_ATOMS: atom_id res chain seq x y z
N MET A 1 15.00 -8.18 -37.47
CA MET A 1 14.63 -9.57 -37.11
C MET A 1 13.63 -9.48 -35.98
N LYS A 2 12.50 -10.19 -36.04
CA LYS A 2 11.59 -10.30 -34.89
C LYS A 2 12.17 -11.35 -33.95
N THR A 3 12.84 -10.92 -32.89
CA THR A 3 13.32 -11.81 -31.84
C THR A 3 12.11 -12.21 -30.98
N GLN A 4 11.81 -13.50 -30.91
CA GLN A 4 10.75 -14.01 -30.06
C GLN A 4 11.34 -14.34 -28.69
N ILE A 5 10.81 -13.71 -27.63
CA ILE A 5 11.24 -13.90 -26.25
C ILE A 5 10.09 -14.60 -25.51
N SER A 6 10.41 -15.65 -24.74
CA SER A 6 9.44 -16.32 -23.87
C SER A 6 9.51 -15.71 -22.47
N ILE A 7 8.40 -15.15 -22.00
CA ILE A 7 8.27 -14.59 -20.66
C ILE A 7 7.33 -15.52 -19.88
N PRO A 8 7.77 -16.11 -18.75
CA PRO A 8 6.87 -16.88 -17.89
C PRO A 8 5.85 -15.93 -17.25
N VAL A 9 4.58 -16.30 -17.33
CA VAL A 9 3.46 -15.62 -16.67
C VAL A 9 2.79 -16.64 -15.75
N ASP A 10 2.27 -16.16 -14.62
CA ASP A 10 1.47 -16.99 -13.73
C ASP A 10 0.29 -17.63 -14.48
N SER A 11 0.03 -18.91 -14.19
CA SER A 11 -0.96 -19.69 -14.93
C SER A 11 -2.38 -19.23 -14.62
N ASP A 12 -2.68 -18.87 -13.37
CA ASP A 12 -4.01 -18.40 -12.96
C ASP A 12 -4.30 -17.02 -13.57
N LEU A 13 -3.28 -16.15 -13.63
CA LEU A 13 -3.39 -14.86 -14.30
C LEU A 13 -3.70 -15.01 -15.80
N PHE A 14 -3.00 -15.93 -16.49
CA PHE A 14 -3.24 -16.16 -17.91
C PHE A 14 -4.64 -16.73 -18.17
N LEU A 15 -5.10 -17.68 -17.36
CA LEU A 15 -6.45 -18.23 -17.45
C LEU A 15 -7.52 -17.15 -17.19
N THR A 16 -7.29 -16.29 -16.19
CA THR A 16 -8.17 -15.16 -15.88
C THR A 16 -8.31 -14.20 -17.07
N LEU A 17 -7.20 -13.88 -17.75
CA LEU A 17 -7.23 -13.07 -18.96
C LEU A 17 -8.04 -13.73 -20.08
N ALA A 18 -7.83 -15.04 -20.31
CA ALA A 18 -8.56 -15.77 -21.33
C ALA A 18 -10.07 -15.83 -21.05
N ASP A 19 -10.46 -16.07 -19.80
CA ASP A 19 -11.87 -16.06 -19.39
C ASP A 19 -12.50 -14.67 -19.47
N PHE A 20 -11.73 -13.61 -19.16
CA PHE A 20 -12.17 -12.22 -19.34
C PHE A 20 -12.48 -11.92 -20.81
N LEU A 21 -11.59 -12.27 -21.73
CA LEU A 21 -11.81 -12.08 -23.17
C LEU A 21 -13.04 -12.85 -23.66
N ARG A 22 -13.16 -14.12 -23.25
CA ARG A 22 -14.33 -14.95 -23.60
C ARG A 22 -15.64 -14.34 -23.10
N SER A 23 -15.67 -13.89 -21.85
CA SER A 23 -16.87 -13.33 -21.22
C SER A 23 -17.31 -12.03 -21.90
N ASN A 24 -16.36 -11.24 -22.40
CA ASN A 24 -16.62 -10.03 -23.16
C ASN A 24 -16.83 -10.27 -24.67
N ARG A 25 -16.87 -11.53 -25.11
CA ARG A 25 -16.97 -11.93 -26.53
C ARG A 25 -15.87 -11.33 -27.40
N ASP A 26 -14.71 -11.12 -26.83
CA ASP A 26 -13.53 -10.62 -27.54
C ASP A 26 -12.85 -11.78 -28.28
N PRO A 27 -12.72 -11.71 -29.62
CA PRO A 27 -12.15 -12.80 -30.41
C PRO A 27 -10.61 -12.80 -30.42
N ARG A 28 -9.94 -11.82 -29.80
CA ARG A 28 -8.48 -11.71 -29.82
C ARG A 28 -7.82 -12.87 -29.07
N ASN A 29 -6.67 -13.31 -29.58
CA ASN A 29 -5.85 -14.32 -28.92
C ASN A 29 -5.24 -13.73 -27.62
N PRO A 30 -5.37 -14.39 -26.45
CA PRO A 30 -4.81 -13.90 -25.19
C PRO A 30 -3.32 -13.55 -25.28
N VAL A 31 -2.53 -14.28 -26.07
CA VAL A 31 -1.09 -14.02 -26.27
C VAL A 31 -0.85 -12.68 -26.97
N LEU A 32 -1.71 -12.29 -27.93
CA LEU A 32 -1.62 -10.99 -28.59
C LEU A 32 -2.03 -9.87 -27.63
N VAL A 33 -3.06 -10.11 -26.82
CA VAL A 33 -3.53 -9.16 -25.81
C VAL A 33 -2.46 -8.88 -24.76
N VAL A 34 -1.62 -9.86 -24.39
CA VAL A 34 -0.46 -9.62 -23.51
C VAL A 34 0.51 -8.60 -24.13
N SER A 35 0.75 -8.67 -25.45
CA SER A 35 1.63 -7.72 -26.12
C SER A 35 1.01 -6.31 -26.11
N GLU A 36 -0.28 -6.21 -26.43
CA GLU A 36 -1.04 -4.95 -26.37
C GLU A 36 -1.08 -4.38 -24.94
N ALA A 37 -1.16 -5.24 -23.91
CA ALA A 37 -1.13 -4.83 -22.52
C ALA A 37 0.22 -4.25 -22.11
N ILE A 38 1.33 -4.80 -22.63
CA ILE A 38 2.68 -4.26 -22.41
C ILE A 38 2.83 -2.89 -23.09
N GLU A 39 2.39 -2.76 -24.34
CA GLU A 39 2.38 -1.48 -25.06
C GLU A 39 1.54 -0.44 -24.32
N TYR A 40 0.32 -0.82 -23.92
CA TYR A 40 -0.54 0.02 -23.11
C TYR A 40 0.15 0.45 -21.81
N TRP A 41 0.80 -0.48 -21.09
CA TRP A 41 1.51 -0.14 -19.87
C TRP A 41 2.64 0.88 -20.13
N LEU A 42 3.44 0.69 -21.18
CA LEU A 42 4.53 1.61 -21.55
C LEU A 42 4.02 3.01 -21.89
N ASP A 43 2.94 3.11 -22.68
CA ASP A 43 2.31 4.38 -23.04
C ASP A 43 1.81 5.14 -21.80
N ASN A 44 1.30 4.40 -20.81
CA ASN A 44 0.79 4.95 -19.56
C ASN A 44 1.90 5.32 -18.57
N ALA A 45 2.97 4.53 -18.51
CA ALA A 45 4.04 4.69 -17.53
C ALA A 45 4.74 6.04 -17.63
N SER A 46 4.80 6.65 -18.82
CA SER A 46 5.43 7.96 -19.04
C SER A 46 4.73 9.13 -18.32
N TRP A 47 3.43 9.03 -18.04
CA TRP A 47 2.63 10.10 -17.43
C TRP A 47 1.88 9.68 -16.15
N LYS A 48 2.06 8.44 -15.70
CA LYS A 48 1.63 7.92 -14.40
C LYS A 48 2.84 7.54 -13.53
N PRO A 49 3.39 8.49 -12.76
CA PRO A 49 4.54 8.23 -11.90
C PRO A 49 4.34 7.03 -10.96
N GLU A 50 3.10 6.78 -10.54
CA GLU A 50 2.72 5.65 -9.69
C GLU A 50 3.01 4.27 -10.31
N LEU A 51 3.01 4.15 -11.64
CA LEU A 51 3.34 2.89 -12.35
C LEU A 51 4.86 2.63 -12.42
N LEU A 52 5.67 3.66 -12.23
CA LEU A 52 7.14 3.59 -12.28
C LEU A 52 7.77 3.45 -10.90
N THR A 53 7.05 3.83 -9.84
CA THR A 53 7.41 3.44 -8.49
C THR A 53 7.22 1.93 -8.37
N GLU A 54 8.32 1.19 -8.12
CA GLU A 54 8.19 -0.12 -7.49
C GLU A 54 7.30 0.11 -6.27
N SER A 55 6.15 -0.56 -6.22
CA SER A 55 5.43 -0.74 -4.96
C SER A 55 6.35 -1.61 -4.11
N SER A 56 7.42 -1.02 -3.58
CA SER A 56 8.14 -1.60 -2.49
C SER A 56 7.07 -1.72 -1.42
N THR A 57 6.57 -2.93 -1.21
CA THR A 57 5.69 -3.27 -0.09
C THR A 57 6.47 -3.20 1.22
N ARG A 58 7.37 -2.23 1.33
CA ARG A 58 8.05 -1.81 2.55
C ARG A 58 7.04 -1.05 3.36
N GLY A 59 7.12 -1.25 4.65
CA GLY A 59 6.15 -0.72 5.56
C GLY A 59 6.19 -1.43 6.89
N TYR A 60 5.42 -0.89 7.81
CA TYR A 60 5.38 -1.38 9.17
C TYR A 60 4.17 -2.30 9.37
N GLN A 61 4.41 -3.57 9.70
CA GLN A 61 3.34 -4.50 10.08
C GLN A 61 2.95 -4.29 11.55
N TRP A 62 1.78 -3.69 11.78
CA TRP A 62 1.21 -3.53 13.11
C TRP A 62 0.10 -4.56 13.37
N LYS A 63 0.50 -5.76 13.84
CA LYS A 63 -0.41 -6.89 14.07
C LYS A 63 -1.19 -7.25 12.80
N SER A 64 -2.49 -6.92 12.70
CA SER A 64 -3.32 -7.15 11.51
C SER A 64 -3.37 -5.95 10.55
N LEU A 65 -2.78 -4.81 10.92
CA LEU A 65 -2.78 -3.60 10.11
C LEU A 65 -1.39 -3.38 9.49
N PHE A 66 -1.30 -3.44 8.16
CA PHE A 66 -0.10 -3.04 7.43
C PHE A 66 -0.11 -1.53 7.16
N LEU A 67 1.02 -0.87 7.41
CA LEU A 67 1.23 0.56 7.15
C LEU A 67 2.30 0.72 6.07
N PRO A 68 1.93 1.11 4.83
CA PRO A 68 2.90 1.31 3.76
C PRO A 68 3.96 2.36 4.12
N GLU A 69 5.15 2.22 3.55
CA GLU A 69 6.17 3.26 3.60
C GLU A 69 5.60 4.62 3.17
N GLY A 70 5.95 5.67 3.91
CA GLY A 70 5.40 7.01 3.71
C GLY A 70 4.14 7.31 4.53
N THR A 71 3.52 6.30 5.16
CA THR A 71 2.37 6.51 6.05
C THR A 71 2.72 7.49 7.16
N GLU A 72 1.90 8.53 7.31
CA GLU A 72 2.02 9.51 8.39
C GLU A 72 1.16 9.05 9.59
N ILE A 73 1.70 9.19 10.78
CA ILE A 73 1.03 8.87 12.04
C ILE A 73 1.02 10.12 12.91
N ARG A 74 -0.12 10.48 13.49
CA ARG A 74 -0.21 11.60 14.43
C ARG A 74 -0.99 11.25 15.68
N MET A 75 -0.73 11.99 16.75
CA MET A 75 -1.53 11.99 17.96
C MET A 75 -1.63 13.42 18.48
N GLN A 76 -2.82 13.81 18.93
CA GLN A 76 -3.01 15.04 19.67
C GLN A 76 -3.00 14.75 21.17
N TYR A 77 -2.19 15.47 21.93
CA TYR A 77 -2.19 15.39 23.37
C TYR A 77 -2.05 16.78 23.99
N LYS A 78 -2.97 17.12 24.91
CA LYS A 78 -3.03 18.44 25.57
C LYS A 78 -2.95 19.62 24.59
N GLY A 79 -3.61 19.51 23.43
CA GLY A 79 -3.66 20.55 22.41
C GLY A 79 -2.47 20.60 21.45
N VAL A 80 -1.45 19.75 21.64
CA VAL A 80 -0.26 19.69 20.76
C VAL A 80 -0.35 18.45 19.88
N TYR A 81 -0.05 18.61 18.59
CA TYR A 81 0.08 17.49 17.65
C TYR A 81 1.53 17.03 17.57
N SER A 82 1.72 15.72 17.67
CA SER A 82 2.99 15.04 17.44
C SER A 82 2.86 14.14 16.22
N TYR A 83 3.92 14.05 15.43
CA TYR A 83 3.94 13.34 14.15
C TYR A 83 5.09 12.34 14.10
N ALA A 84 4.80 11.17 13.55
CA ALA A 84 5.75 10.12 13.20
C ALA A 84 5.47 9.68 11.76
N LYS A 85 6.44 9.00 11.14
CA LYS A 85 6.31 8.52 9.76
C LYS A 85 6.86 7.11 9.62
N VAL A 86 6.25 6.30 8.75
CA VAL A 86 6.82 5.02 8.35
C VAL A 86 7.91 5.27 7.30
N GLU A 87 9.15 4.89 7.62
CA GLU A 87 10.31 4.95 6.72
C GLU A 87 10.90 3.54 6.61
N GLY A 88 10.93 2.99 5.40
CA GLY A 88 11.16 1.56 5.20
C GLY A 88 10.17 0.72 6.03
N ASP A 89 10.70 -0.09 6.95
CA ASP A 89 9.92 -1.02 7.78
C ASP A 89 9.78 -0.56 9.24
N GLU A 90 10.10 0.71 9.53
CA GLU A 90 10.10 1.28 10.88
C GLU A 90 9.22 2.52 10.99
N ILE A 91 8.62 2.75 12.16
CA ILE A 91 7.99 4.03 12.47
C ILE A 91 9.04 4.92 13.12
N ILE A 92 9.31 6.06 12.51
CA ILE A 92 10.30 7.03 12.95
C ILE A 92 9.61 8.20 13.65
N TYR A 93 10.02 8.45 14.90
CA TYR A 93 9.61 9.60 15.70
C TYR A 93 10.85 10.32 16.24
N ASN A 94 11.00 11.60 15.96
CA ASN A 94 12.18 12.40 16.34
C ASN A 94 13.51 11.72 15.94
N GLY A 95 13.55 11.14 14.74
CA GLY A 95 14.74 10.46 14.19
C GLY A 95 15.07 9.11 14.83
N LYS A 96 14.16 8.52 15.61
CA LYS A 96 14.35 7.18 16.22
C LYS A 96 13.19 6.26 15.89
N SER A 97 13.53 4.99 15.64
CA SER A 97 12.54 3.91 15.51
C SER A 97 11.75 3.72 16.81
N ILE A 98 10.44 3.57 16.69
CA ILE A 98 9.52 3.46 17.82
C ILE A 98 8.33 2.55 17.47
N SER A 99 7.82 1.81 18.45
CA SER A 99 6.57 1.06 18.28
C SER A 99 5.34 1.99 18.43
N PRO A 100 4.17 1.65 17.86
CA PRO A 100 2.95 2.44 18.03
C PRO A 100 2.54 2.67 19.50
N GLY A 101 2.66 1.63 20.34
CA GLY A 101 2.39 1.73 21.77
C GLY A 101 3.37 2.67 22.47
N SER A 102 4.66 2.52 22.17
CA SER A 102 5.71 3.40 22.70
C SER A 102 5.53 4.85 22.24
N LEU A 103 5.09 5.08 21.00
CA LEU A 103 4.79 6.40 20.46
C LEU A 103 3.68 7.08 21.27
N ALA A 104 2.54 6.42 21.43
CA ALA A 104 1.43 6.95 22.22
C ALA A 104 1.83 7.25 23.67
N ASN A 105 2.60 6.35 24.29
CA ASN A 105 3.09 6.53 25.66
C ASN A 105 4.10 7.68 25.78
N THR A 106 4.98 7.83 24.79
CA THR A 106 6.01 8.87 24.76
C THR A 106 5.38 10.25 24.59
N ILE A 107 4.33 10.37 23.77
CA ILE A 107 3.60 11.61 23.55
C ILE A 107 2.78 12.00 24.81
N ALA A 108 2.11 11.02 25.44
CA ALA A 108 1.26 11.28 26.59
C ALA A 108 2.01 11.33 27.94
N GLY A 109 3.21 10.74 28.02
CA GLY A 109 3.95 10.54 29.27
C GLY A 109 3.35 9.47 30.20
N THR A 110 2.34 8.72 29.75
CA THR A 110 1.63 7.68 30.51
C THR A 110 1.22 6.53 29.61
N SER A 111 0.73 5.42 30.18
CA SER A 111 0.22 4.29 29.39
C SER A 111 -1.05 4.66 28.62
N ARG A 112 -1.04 4.45 27.31
CA ARG A 112 -2.10 4.81 26.36
C ARG A 112 -2.39 3.66 25.41
N ASN A 113 -3.60 3.69 24.83
CA ASN A 113 -3.99 2.72 23.82
C ASN A 113 -3.77 3.32 22.43
N ALA A 114 -2.69 2.90 21.79
CA ALA A 114 -2.31 3.40 20.47
C ALA A 114 -3.42 3.23 19.41
N TRP A 115 -4.25 2.19 19.48
CA TRP A 115 -5.36 2.03 18.52
C TRP A 115 -6.38 3.16 18.61
N ARG A 116 -6.64 3.67 19.83
CA ARG A 116 -7.65 4.69 20.09
C ARG A 116 -7.12 6.11 20.00
N ASP A 117 -5.80 6.27 20.14
CA ASP A 117 -5.16 7.59 20.24
C ASP A 117 -4.39 7.99 18.98
N LEU A 118 -3.90 7.01 18.19
CA LEU A 118 -3.17 7.30 16.96
C LEU A 118 -4.12 7.46 15.76
N TRP A 119 -3.79 8.45 14.95
CA TRP A 119 -4.40 8.71 13.66
C TRP A 119 -3.40 8.39 12.56
N ILE A 120 -3.88 7.79 11.48
CA ILE A 120 -3.10 7.29 10.36
C ILE A 120 -3.55 8.03 9.10
N LYS A 121 -2.60 8.36 8.24
CA LYS A 121 -2.86 8.83 6.89
C LYS A 121 -1.90 8.11 5.94
N ARG A 122 -2.46 7.27 5.07
CA ARG A 122 -1.69 6.50 4.09
C ARG A 122 -1.22 7.40 2.94
N PRO A 123 -0.17 7.03 2.19
CA PRO A 123 0.36 7.85 1.09
C PRO A 123 -0.67 8.18 0.00
N ASP A 124 -1.61 7.27 -0.24
CA ASP A 124 -2.69 7.36 -1.23
C ASP A 124 -3.98 8.00 -0.67
N GLU A 125 -4.09 8.12 0.65
CA GLU A 125 -5.26 8.69 1.33
C GLU A 125 -5.05 10.16 1.68
N LYS A 126 -6.08 10.98 1.45
CA LYS A 126 -6.04 12.41 1.81
C LYS A 126 -6.44 12.69 3.25
N GLU A 127 -7.25 11.81 3.83
CA GLU A 127 -7.85 12.02 5.15
C GLU A 127 -7.13 11.25 6.25
N TRP A 128 -7.16 11.81 7.46
CA TRP A 128 -6.67 11.14 8.65
C TRP A 128 -7.76 10.27 9.24
N ARG A 129 -7.42 9.03 9.58
CA ARG A 129 -8.36 8.05 10.12
C ARG A 129 -7.85 7.46 11.43
N LEU A 130 -8.74 7.03 12.31
CA LEU A 130 -8.30 6.42 13.58
C LEU A 130 -7.69 5.05 13.33
N ALA A 131 -6.61 4.72 14.04
CA ALA A 131 -5.94 3.43 13.88
C ALA A 131 -6.87 2.24 14.16
N ASP A 132 -7.81 2.38 15.10
CA ASP A 132 -8.83 1.36 15.39
C ASP A 132 -9.77 1.11 14.20
N GLU A 133 -10.16 2.16 13.48
CA GLU A 133 -11.00 2.05 12.27
C GLU A 133 -10.23 1.33 11.16
N CYS A 134 -8.99 1.75 10.90
CA CYS A 134 -8.12 1.11 9.90
C CYS A 134 -7.90 -0.38 10.20
N ARG A 135 -7.75 -0.76 11.48
CA ARG A 135 -7.58 -2.15 11.89
C ARG A 135 -8.84 -2.98 11.62
N ASN A 136 -10.02 -2.44 11.92
CA ASN A 136 -11.28 -3.15 11.76
C ASN A 136 -11.61 -3.39 10.28
N GLU A 137 -11.23 -2.47 9.39
CA GLU A 137 -11.34 -2.67 7.94
C GLU A 137 -10.39 -3.74 7.41
N ALA A 138 -9.14 -3.74 7.88
CA ALA A 138 -8.17 -4.76 7.49
C ALA A 138 -8.65 -6.17 7.86
N GLY A 139 -9.28 -6.34 9.02
CA GLY A 139 -9.84 -7.62 9.45
C GLY A 139 -11.20 -7.98 8.85
N ALA A 140 -11.88 -7.07 8.15
CA ALA A 140 -13.13 -7.34 7.43
C ALA A 140 -12.90 -7.78 5.98
N ALA A 141 -11.68 -7.63 5.48
CA ALA A 141 -11.26 -8.05 4.14
C ALA A 141 -10.65 -9.47 4.09
N GLU A 142 -10.57 -10.15 5.23
CA GLU A 142 -10.21 -11.58 5.39
C GLU A 142 -11.45 -12.47 5.53
#